data_AF-A0A2V6M5B8-F1
#
_entry.id   AF-A0A2V6M5B8-F1
#
_cell.length_a   1.000
_cell.length_b   1.000
_cell.length_c   1.000
_cell.angle_alpha   90.00
_cell.angle_beta   90.00
_cell.angle_gamma   90.00
#
_symmetry.space_group_name_H-M   'P 1'
#
loop_
_entity.id
_entity.type
_entity.pdbx_description
1 polymer ?
#
loop_
_entity_poly.entity_id
_entity_poly.type
_entity_poly.pdbx_seq_one_letter_code
_entity_poly.pdbx_strand_id
1 'polypeptide(L)' 'QLPHPRMHSRRFVLQPLADIRPDLVLPRQTKTVRELLAQLDDSGKVIRLTKDWQSR' A
#
# COMPACT_ATOMS: atom_id res chain seq x y z
N GLN A 1 -1.14 -10.71 14.53
CA GLN A 1 -1.11 -9.34 15.09
C GLN A 1 -2.05 -8.47 14.27
N LEU A 2 -2.90 -7.68 14.93
CA LEU A 2 -3.79 -6.69 14.31
C LEU A 2 -3.51 -5.32 14.93
N PRO A 3 -3.36 -4.24 14.15
CA PRO A 3 -3.20 -4.23 12.69
C PRO A 3 -1.98 -5.02 12.21
N HIS A 4 -1.96 -5.41 10.93
CA HIS A 4 -0.83 -6.15 10.36
C HIS A 4 0.45 -5.28 10.41
N PRO A 5 1.60 -5.79 10.90
CA PRO A 5 2.79 -4.97 11.17
C PRO A 5 3.31 -4.19 9.95
N ARG A 6 3.22 -4.80 8.76
CA ARG A 6 3.68 -4.22 7.49
C ARG A 6 2.57 -3.53 6.68
N MET A 7 1.43 -3.18 7.30
CA MET A 7 0.35 -2.51 6.56
C MET A 7 0.78 -1.14 6.02
N HIS A 8 1.62 -0.43 6.78
CA HIS A 8 2.14 0.88 6.44
C HIS A 8 3.17 0.87 5.30
N SER A 9 3.58 -0.30 4.82
CA SER A 9 4.58 -0.44 3.74
C SER A 9 3.96 -0.96 2.43
N ARG A 10 2.63 -0.95 2.31
CA ARG A 10 1.91 -1.56 1.19
C ARG A 10 1.02 -0.53 0.50
N ARG A 11 1.30 -0.27 -0.79
CA ARG A 11 0.54 0.70 -1.58
C ARG A 11 -0.94 0.36 -1.66
N PHE A 12 -1.30 -0.91 -1.87
CA PHE A 12 -2.72 -1.32 -1.95
C PHE A 12 -3.50 -1.11 -0.66
N VAL A 13 -2.82 -0.89 0.47
CA VAL A 13 -3.45 -0.53 1.75
C VAL A 13 -3.48 0.98 1.90
N LEU A 14 -2.35 1.65 1.65
CA LEU A 14 -2.22 3.09 1.87
C LEU A 14 -2.95 3.95 0.83
N GLN A 15 -3.03 3.51 -0.43
CA GLN A 15 -3.69 4.28 -1.49
C GLN A 15 -5.18 4.47 -1.19
N PRO A 16 -5.99 3.41 -0.94
CA PRO A 16 -7.40 3.61 -0.58
C PRO A 16 -7.59 4.44 0.69
N LEU A 17 -6.69 4.31 1.68
CA LEU A 17 -6.74 5.11 2.89
C LEU A 17 -6.42 6.59 2.62
N ALA A 18 -5.49 6.88 1.70
CA ALA A 18 -5.15 8.24 1.30
C ALA A 18 -6.30 8.92 0.57
N ASP A 19 -7.06 8.15 -0.22
CA ASP A 19 -8.23 8.64 -0.97
C ASP A 19 -9.38 9.04 -0.01
N ILE A 20 -9.51 8.36 1.12
CA ILE A 20 -10.62 8.58 2.08
C ILE A 20 -10.22 9.50 3.25
N ARG A 21 -9.00 9.34 3.78
CA ARG A 21 -8.52 10.07 4.98
C ARG A 21 -6.99 10.25 4.96
N PRO A 22 -6.47 11.18 4.15
CA PRO A 22 -5.03 11.33 3.91
C PRO A 22 -4.23 11.71 5.17
N ASP A 23 -4.84 12.47 6.07
CA ASP A 23 -4.18 13.00 7.27
C ASP A 23 -4.25 12.04 8.48
N LEU A 24 -4.79 10.83 8.29
CA LEU A 24 -4.82 9.81 9.33
C LEU A 24 -3.40 9.38 9.70
N VAL A 25 -3.10 9.32 11.00
CA VAL A 25 -1.88 8.69 11.52
C VAL A 25 -2.19 7.26 11.96
N LEU A 26 -1.54 6.27 11.34
CA LEU A 26 -1.75 4.86 11.67
C LEU A 26 -1.14 4.52 13.05
N PRO A 27 -1.66 3.49 13.75
CA PRO A 27 -1.07 3.05 15.02
C PRO A 27 0.42 2.77 14.89
N ARG A 28 1.21 3.25 15.86
CA ARG A 28 2.68 3.11 15.91
C ARG A 28 3.43 3.80 14.76
N GLN A 29 2.78 4.74 14.08
CA GLN A 29 3.41 5.63 13.11
C GLN A 29 3.35 7.06 13.60
N THR A 30 4.29 7.88 13.13
CA THR A 30 4.34 9.33 13.40
C THR A 30 3.95 10.16 12.18
N LYS A 31 3.88 9.52 11.00
CA LYS A 31 3.56 10.15 9.73
C LYS A 31 2.12 9.84 9.32
N THR A 32 1.54 10.75 8.56
CA THR A 32 0.22 10.61 7.94
C THR A 32 0.22 9.53 6.86
N VAL A 33 -0.95 8.98 6.53
CA VAL A 33 -1.12 8.05 5.41
C VAL A 33 -0.58 8.64 4.10
N ARG A 34 -0.81 9.92 3.83
CA ARG A 34 -0.27 10.62 2.65
C ARG A 34 1.26 10.58 2.61
N GLU A 35 1.93 10.92 3.72
CA GLU A 35 3.39 10.93 3.78
C GLU A 35 3.98 9.52 3.68
N LEU A 36 3.34 8.53 4.29
CA LEU A 36 3.74 7.12 4.18
C LEU A 36 3.59 6.63 2.74
N LEU A 37 2.50 6.97 2.07
CA LEU A 37 2.25 6.60 0.68
C LEU A 37 3.29 7.20 -0.28
N ALA A 38 3.68 8.46 -0.04
CA ALA A 38 4.69 9.18 -0.81
C ALA A 38 6.11 8.60 -0.68
N GLN A 39 6.38 7.85 0.40
CA GLN A 39 7.66 7.17 0.62
C GLN A 39 7.75 5.79 -0.02
N LEU A 40 6.64 5.23 -0.52
CA LEU A 40 6.67 3.94 -1.18
C LEU A 40 7.11 4.09 -2.64
N ASP A 41 7.97 3.18 -3.10
CA ASP A 41 8.33 3.02 -4.51
C ASP A 41 7.13 2.53 -5.33
N ASP A 42 7.00 2.96 -6.59
CA ASP A 42 5.90 2.58 -7.48
C ASP A 42 5.95 1.11 -7.98
N SER A 43 6.59 0.24 -7.20
CA SER A 43 6.80 -1.19 -7.48
C SER A 43 5.51 -2.03 -7.47
N GLY A 44 4.36 -1.42 -7.24
CA GLY A 44 3.04 -2.05 -7.28
C GLY A 44 2.36 -2.05 -8.65
N LYS A 45 3.07 -1.67 -9.72
CA LYS A 45 2.50 -1.56 -11.06
C LYS A 45 1.95 -2.92 -11.52
N VAL A 46 0.62 -3.00 -11.63
CA VAL A 46 -0.07 -4.18 -12.14
C VAL A 46 0.14 -4.24 -13.64
N ILE A 47 0.76 -5.33 -14.10
CA ILE A 47 0.89 -5.62 -15.53
C ILE A 47 -0.11 -6.70 -15.92
N ARG A 48 -0.76 -6.52 -17.06
CA ARG A 48 -1.60 -7.56 -17.65
C ARG A 48 -0.68 -8.60 -18.28
N LEU A 49 -0.63 -9.80 -17.71
CA LEU A 49 0.04 -10.93 -18.35
C LEU A 49 -0.90 -11.49 -19.42
N THR A 50 -0.67 -11.14 -20.70
CA THR A 50 -1.53 -11.56 -21.81
C THR A 50 -1.15 -12.88 -22.47
N LYS A 51 -0.05 -13.53 -22.08
CA LYS A 51 0.34 -14.82 -22.63
C LYS A 51 0.97 -15.69 -21.54
N ASP A 52 0.43 -16.91 -21.43
CA ASP A 52 0.97 -18.07 -20.72
C ASP A 52 0.87 -18.06 -19.19
N TRP A 53 -0.36 -18.18 -18.68
CA TRP A 53 -0.60 -18.95 -17.45
C TRP A 53 -0.33 -20.43 -17.77
N GLN A 54 0.95 -20.82 -17.83
CA GLN A 54 1.32 -22.23 -17.94
C GLN A 54 1.23 -22.85 -16.55
N SER A 55 0.12 -23.52 -16.28
CA SER A 55 0.00 -24.47 -15.18
C SER A 55 1.06 -25.57 -15.39
N ARG A 56 2.08 -25.60 -14.53
CA ARG A 56 2.87 -26.81 -14.28
C ARG A 56 2.26 -27.55 -13.10
#